data_AF-A0A8J0U2A8-F1
#
_entry.id   AF-A0A8J0U2A8-F1
#
_cell.length_a   1.000
_cell.length_b   1.000
_cell.length_c   1.000
_cell.angle_alpha   90.00
_cell.angle_beta   90.00
_cell.angle_gamma   90.00
#
_symmetry.space_group_name_H-M   'P 1'
#
loop_
_entity.id
_entity.type
_entity.pdbx_description
1 polymer ?
#
loop_
_entity_poly.entity_id
_entity_poly.type
_entity_poly.pdbx_seq_one_letter_code
_entity_poly.pdbx_strand_id
1 'polypeptide(L)'
;MAPSSKSERGGNRKWGPRDHVIKQLDRVKITGQLSPRLFRKLPPRLCVSLRNIVDEEFLQKGHIFLGFSKCGRFVLSYTNDFQDDYFSSFSYNLYWWQFHVHSKLRLVRQVRLFQDEEIYSDLSLHVCEWPSDSSKVIVFGFNTSGNGMLMNMMSDDNHRDIYISTVSAPPTAPCTDCKESQIGSCLLHSFMLHTKYQVVYPFPTFQPAFQLKKDNVVLLNTSFSLVACAISVHSAGEAEPNQILYSKQSQQHRDPGCSFPSSPSKSPPSNNSPLPSPHPPGTPPAITRAREFVAGIFRRAREASGIEMQDKGESPGTSRESPPSSSFPASPVCHRPSSEGPAHLSRDSEEPSYVNYTRFRYILGEATESEHDSEYEDDKISLPFLVTDIKGNHLKPLSEKSSFQGQHLSVEQLTLDFEYVINEVIRHDASWSQQFCSFSDYDIVILEMCPETSKVIINIGLLLLAFTAPQYEGQLRPKTYHTSLKVAWDLHTGIFSTLSVGELTEVKGQTSGSVWSSYRKNCVDTVMKWLVPESSVRYVNRMTNEALHKGCSLKVLADSLRYTWIVL
;
A
#
# COMPACT_ATOMS: atom_id res chain seq x y z
N MET A 1 -8.10 -0.19 -15.62
CA MET A 1 -9.25 0.14 -16.51
C MET A 1 -8.77 0.45 -17.93
N ALA A 2 -9.56 0.12 -18.97
CA ALA A 2 -9.31 0.54 -20.35
C ALA A 2 -9.49 2.07 -20.48
N PRO A 3 -8.69 2.76 -21.31
CA PRO A 3 -8.62 4.22 -21.31
C PRO A 3 -9.92 4.85 -21.83
N SER A 4 -10.38 5.86 -21.07
CA SER A 4 -11.51 6.73 -21.36
C SER A 4 -11.47 7.31 -22.78
N SER A 5 -12.58 7.13 -23.49
CA SER A 5 -12.87 7.69 -24.80
C SER A 5 -13.32 9.16 -24.67
N LYS A 6 -12.37 10.08 -24.51
CA LYS A 6 -12.53 11.49 -24.88
C LYS A 6 -11.20 12.03 -25.42
N SER A 7 -10.93 11.76 -26.70
CA SER A 7 -10.07 12.60 -27.52
C SER A 7 -10.68 12.69 -28.93
N GLU A 8 -11.73 13.49 -29.07
CA GLU A 8 -12.10 14.02 -30.38
C GLU A 8 -11.09 15.11 -30.74
N ARG A 9 -9.97 14.70 -31.32
CA ARG A 9 -9.27 15.48 -32.35
C ARG A 9 -8.83 14.50 -33.43
N GLY A 10 -9.39 14.69 -34.62
CA GLY A 10 -9.16 13.87 -35.80
C GLY A 10 -7.67 13.71 -36.08
N GLY A 11 -7.17 12.52 -35.77
CA GLY A 11 -5.85 12.06 -36.12
C GLY A 11 -5.98 10.57 -36.41
N ASN A 12 -6.06 10.23 -37.69
CA ASN A 12 -6.23 8.88 -38.18
C ASN A 12 -4.96 8.06 -37.84
N ARG A 13 -4.87 7.55 -36.60
CA ARG A 13 -3.76 6.70 -36.15
C ARG A 13 -3.89 5.37 -36.87
N LYS A 14 -3.17 5.22 -37.99
CA LYS A 14 -2.95 3.94 -38.66
C LYS A 14 -2.38 2.94 -37.64
N TRP A 15 -3.20 1.99 -37.23
CA TRP A 15 -2.71 0.83 -36.47
C TRP A 15 -1.77 0.08 -37.41
N GLY A 16 -0.48 -0.01 -37.05
CA GLY A 16 0.46 -0.87 -37.76
C GLY A 16 -0.07 -2.32 -37.82
N PRO A 17 0.43 -3.16 -38.74
CA PRO A 17 -0.10 -4.51 -38.94
C PRO A 17 -0.12 -5.27 -37.61
N ARG A 18 -1.30 -5.68 -37.15
CA ARG A 18 -1.39 -6.58 -35.98
C ARG A 18 -0.90 -7.93 -36.44
N ASP A 19 0.12 -8.47 -35.78
CA ASP A 19 0.59 -9.81 -36.07
C ASP A 19 -0.55 -10.81 -35.89
N HIS A 20 -0.74 -11.66 -36.90
CA HIS A 20 -1.74 -12.71 -36.84
C HIS A 20 -1.35 -13.74 -35.77
N VAL A 21 -2.31 -14.25 -35.00
CA VAL A 21 -2.03 -15.19 -33.89
C VAL A 21 -1.23 -16.42 -34.34
N ILE A 22 -1.53 -16.95 -35.53
CA ILE A 22 -0.82 -18.09 -36.12
C ILE A 22 0.66 -17.75 -36.35
N LYS A 23 0.96 -16.56 -36.89
CA LYS A 23 2.34 -16.12 -37.11
C LYS A 23 3.12 -16.00 -35.80
N GLN A 24 2.46 -15.54 -34.73
CA GLN A 24 3.09 -15.50 -33.41
C GLN A 24 3.35 -16.92 -32.86
N LEU A 25 2.41 -17.85 -33.04
CA LEU A 25 2.60 -19.25 -32.61
C LEU A 25 3.70 -19.97 -33.39
N ASP A 26 3.79 -19.77 -34.71
CA ASP A 26 4.85 -20.35 -35.52
C ASP A 26 6.23 -19.81 -35.09
N ARG A 27 6.31 -18.52 -34.78
CA ARG A 27 7.52 -17.92 -34.18
C ARG A 27 7.87 -18.56 -32.85
N VAL A 28 6.89 -18.87 -31.99
CA VAL A 28 7.14 -19.57 -30.72
C VAL A 28 7.73 -20.95 -30.96
N LYS A 29 7.20 -21.73 -31.92
CA LYS A 29 7.73 -23.08 -32.24
C LYS A 29 9.20 -23.04 -32.65
N ILE A 30 9.59 -22.03 -33.42
CA ILE A 30 10.96 -21.90 -33.93
C ILE A 30 11.91 -21.35 -32.86
N THR A 31 11.47 -20.36 -32.09
CA THR A 31 12.33 -19.64 -31.13
C THR A 31 12.33 -20.24 -29.73
N GLY A 32 11.35 -21.07 -29.39
CA GLY A 32 11.08 -21.55 -28.02
C GLY A 32 10.57 -20.46 -27.05
N GLN A 33 10.37 -19.23 -27.51
CA GLN A 33 10.04 -18.09 -26.63
C GLN A 33 8.53 -17.89 -26.46
N LEU A 34 7.92 -18.62 -25.53
CA LEU A 34 6.52 -18.41 -25.13
C LEU A 34 6.42 -17.47 -23.93
N SER A 35 5.84 -16.28 -24.09
CA SER A 35 5.56 -15.37 -22.97
C SER A 35 4.26 -14.59 -23.14
N PRO A 36 3.49 -14.32 -22.07
CA PRO A 36 2.30 -13.48 -22.16
C PRO A 36 2.58 -12.09 -22.73
N ARG A 37 3.78 -11.53 -22.52
CA ARG A 37 4.15 -10.21 -23.05
C ARG A 37 4.16 -10.18 -24.58
N LEU A 38 4.46 -11.29 -25.25
CA LEU A 38 4.46 -11.41 -26.72
C LEU A 38 3.05 -11.24 -27.31
N PHE A 39 2.04 -11.76 -26.63
CA PHE A 39 0.65 -11.78 -27.09
C PHE A 39 -0.16 -10.54 -26.66
N ARG A 40 0.45 -9.57 -25.94
CA ARG A 40 -0.27 -8.44 -25.30
C ARG A 40 -1.06 -7.55 -26.28
N LYS A 41 -0.65 -7.49 -27.55
CA LYS A 41 -1.35 -6.71 -28.60
C LYS A 41 -2.55 -7.43 -29.21
N LEU A 42 -2.75 -8.71 -28.88
CA LEU A 42 -3.86 -9.50 -29.39
C LEU A 42 -5.14 -9.26 -28.57
N PRO A 43 -6.33 -9.42 -29.18
CA PRO A 43 -7.59 -9.36 -28.45
C PRO A 43 -7.69 -10.48 -27.39
N PRO A 44 -8.64 -10.41 -26.44
CA PRO A 44 -8.94 -11.53 -25.56
C PRO A 44 -9.18 -12.81 -26.37
N ARG A 45 -8.75 -13.94 -25.81
CA ARG A 45 -8.98 -15.26 -26.41
C ARG A 45 -10.38 -15.76 -26.12
N LEU A 46 -10.96 -15.31 -25.01
CA LEU A 46 -12.27 -15.72 -24.52
C LEU A 46 -13.02 -14.52 -23.96
N CYS A 47 -14.29 -14.37 -24.34
CA CYS A 47 -15.21 -13.43 -23.73
C CYS A 47 -16.48 -14.18 -23.32
N VAL A 48 -16.91 -14.00 -22.08
CA VAL A 48 -18.11 -14.62 -21.54
C VAL A 48 -18.97 -13.54 -20.91
N SER A 49 -20.28 -13.56 -21.18
CA SER A 49 -21.24 -12.66 -20.53
C SER A 49 -21.49 -13.11 -19.09
N LEU A 50 -21.47 -12.19 -18.13
CA LEU A 50 -21.76 -12.47 -16.72
C LEU A 50 -23.13 -13.14 -16.58
N ARG A 51 -24.14 -12.65 -17.30
CA ARG A 51 -25.50 -13.21 -17.31
C ARG A 51 -25.55 -14.68 -17.69
N ASN A 52 -24.61 -15.15 -18.51
CA ASN A 52 -24.58 -16.55 -18.95
C ASN A 52 -23.98 -17.47 -17.88
N ILE A 53 -23.09 -16.96 -17.03
CA ILE A 53 -22.35 -17.74 -16.03
C ILE A 53 -22.82 -17.52 -14.59
N VAL A 54 -23.68 -16.55 -14.33
CA VAL A 54 -24.28 -16.35 -13.00
C VAL A 54 -25.72 -16.86 -13.01
N ASP A 55 -26.18 -17.41 -11.89
CA ASP A 55 -27.59 -17.79 -11.71
C ASP A 55 -28.40 -16.55 -11.31
N GLU A 56 -29.64 -16.44 -11.82
CA GLU A 56 -30.45 -15.22 -11.64
C GLU A 56 -30.73 -14.89 -10.17
N GLU A 57 -30.79 -15.90 -9.30
CA GLU A 57 -30.94 -15.74 -7.85
C GLU A 57 -29.85 -14.84 -7.25
N PHE A 58 -28.59 -14.99 -7.67
CA PHE A 58 -27.48 -14.18 -7.15
C PHE A 58 -27.46 -12.78 -7.76
N LEU A 59 -27.96 -12.60 -8.98
CA LEU A 59 -28.11 -11.26 -9.56
C LEU A 59 -29.16 -10.45 -8.79
N GLN A 60 -30.25 -11.10 -8.36
CA GLN A 60 -31.30 -10.47 -7.55
C GLN A 60 -30.83 -10.12 -6.14
N LYS A 61 -29.88 -10.88 -5.57
CA LYS A 61 -29.25 -10.59 -4.27
C LYS A 61 -28.24 -9.42 -4.29
N GLY A 62 -28.15 -8.66 -5.37
CA GLY A 62 -27.36 -7.43 -5.41
C GLY A 62 -25.84 -7.64 -5.40
N HIS A 63 -25.33 -8.77 -5.92
CA HIS A 63 -23.89 -9.02 -5.98
C HIS A 63 -23.14 -8.01 -6.87
N ILE A 64 -22.12 -7.38 -6.30
CA ILE A 64 -21.20 -6.47 -6.99
C ILE A 64 -19.90 -7.21 -7.28
N PHE A 65 -19.72 -7.63 -8.54
CA PHE A 65 -18.52 -8.34 -8.96
C PHE A 65 -17.30 -7.42 -9.07
N LEU A 66 -16.18 -7.87 -8.53
CA LEU A 66 -14.96 -7.09 -8.30
C LEU A 66 -13.86 -7.39 -9.33
N GLY A 67 -13.60 -8.67 -9.61
CA GLY A 67 -12.50 -9.08 -10.46
C GLY A 67 -12.06 -10.53 -10.28
N PHE A 68 -11.05 -10.92 -11.05
CA PHE A 68 -10.39 -12.22 -10.93
C PHE A 68 -9.32 -12.19 -9.85
N SER A 69 -9.17 -13.31 -9.14
CA SER A 69 -7.95 -13.57 -8.36
C SER A 69 -6.72 -13.67 -9.27
N LYS A 70 -5.51 -13.50 -8.74
CA LYS A 70 -4.27 -13.58 -9.54
C LYS A 70 -4.07 -14.92 -10.23
N CYS A 71 -4.44 -16.01 -9.57
CA CYS A 71 -4.46 -17.35 -10.16
C CYS A 71 -5.68 -17.58 -11.08
N GLY A 72 -6.65 -16.65 -11.03
CA GLY A 72 -7.93 -16.55 -11.74
C GLY A 72 -8.72 -17.84 -11.87
N ARG A 73 -8.55 -18.70 -10.87
CA ARG A 73 -9.49 -19.77 -10.52
C ARG A 73 -10.75 -19.21 -9.88
N PHE A 74 -10.67 -18.00 -9.31
CA PHE A 74 -11.78 -17.36 -8.63
C PHE A 74 -12.13 -16.01 -9.25
N VAL A 75 -13.41 -15.69 -9.22
CA VAL A 75 -13.97 -14.36 -9.38
C VAL A 75 -14.53 -13.94 -8.03
N LEU A 76 -14.26 -12.72 -7.58
CA LEU A 76 -14.74 -12.22 -6.31
C LEU A 76 -15.91 -11.25 -6.52
N SER A 77 -16.85 -11.24 -5.58
CA SER A 77 -17.93 -10.25 -5.48
C SER A 77 -18.18 -9.91 -4.02
N TYR A 78 -18.83 -8.78 -3.77
CA TYR A 78 -19.38 -8.48 -2.45
C TYR A 78 -20.88 -8.14 -2.52
N THR A 79 -21.58 -8.24 -1.41
CA THR A 79 -22.90 -7.62 -1.21
C THR A 79 -22.79 -6.53 -0.16
N ASN A 80 -23.69 -5.56 -0.24
CA ASN A 80 -23.93 -4.57 0.79
C ASN A 80 -25.40 -4.69 1.19
N ASP A 81 -25.66 -5.39 2.30
CA ASP A 81 -26.99 -5.67 2.80
C ASP A 81 -27.38 -4.61 3.83
N PHE A 82 -28.41 -3.82 3.54
CA PHE A 82 -28.95 -2.82 4.45
C PHE A 82 -29.93 -3.47 5.43
N GLN A 83 -29.65 -3.36 6.72
CA GLN A 83 -30.53 -3.84 7.79
C GLN A 83 -31.37 -2.66 8.30
N ASP A 84 -32.68 -2.71 8.02
CA ASP A 84 -33.68 -1.71 8.40
C ASP A 84 -34.23 -2.00 9.81
N ASP A 85 -33.32 -2.11 10.79
CA ASP A 85 -33.65 -2.17 12.21
C ASP A 85 -33.68 -0.74 12.81
N TYR A 86 -33.93 -0.59 14.13
CA TYR A 86 -34.01 0.71 14.83
C TYR A 86 -32.79 1.62 14.58
N PHE A 87 -31.62 1.05 14.27
CA PHE A 87 -30.43 1.75 13.81
C PHE A 87 -30.02 1.17 12.45
N SER A 88 -30.37 1.86 11.37
CA SER A 88 -30.04 1.48 10.00
C SER A 88 -28.53 1.23 9.84
N SER A 89 -28.14 -0.01 9.57
CA SER A 89 -26.72 -0.40 9.44
C SER A 89 -26.47 -1.25 8.18
N PHE A 90 -25.23 -1.20 7.69
CA PHE A 90 -24.77 -1.93 6.52
C PHE A 90 -23.96 -3.16 6.95
N SER A 91 -24.27 -4.31 6.32
CA SER A 91 -23.52 -5.55 6.47
C SER A 91 -22.86 -5.91 5.15
N TYR A 92 -21.56 -6.20 5.19
CA TYR A 92 -20.79 -6.51 3.99
C TYR A 92 -20.40 -7.99 3.97
N ASN A 93 -20.72 -8.69 2.88
CA ASN A 93 -20.30 -10.07 2.68
C ASN A 93 -19.37 -10.19 1.47
N LEU A 94 -18.31 -10.98 1.58
CA LEU A 94 -17.36 -11.27 0.50
C LEU A 94 -17.51 -12.71 0.02
N TYR A 95 -17.49 -12.89 -1.30
CA TYR A 95 -17.78 -14.17 -1.95
C TYR A 95 -16.66 -14.59 -2.92
N TRP A 96 -16.31 -15.86 -2.89
CA TRP A 96 -15.43 -16.51 -3.87
C TRP A 96 -16.24 -17.41 -4.79
N TRP A 97 -16.19 -17.12 -6.08
CA TRP A 97 -16.82 -17.89 -7.13
C TRP A 97 -15.77 -18.65 -7.92
N GLN A 98 -15.87 -19.97 -7.97
CA GLN A 98 -15.02 -20.75 -8.87
C GLN A 98 -15.42 -20.48 -10.31
N PHE A 99 -14.45 -20.02 -11.11
CA PHE A 99 -14.64 -19.73 -12.51
C PHE A 99 -14.24 -20.94 -13.35
N HIS A 100 -15.15 -21.36 -14.23
CA HIS A 100 -14.90 -22.42 -15.20
C HIS A 100 -15.44 -22.04 -16.59
N VAL A 101 -14.80 -21.05 -17.22
CA VAL A 101 -15.02 -20.67 -18.62
C VAL A 101 -16.50 -20.43 -18.94
N HIS A 102 -17.19 -21.40 -19.53
CA HIS A 102 -18.59 -21.30 -19.94
C HIS A 102 -19.59 -21.89 -18.93
N SER A 103 -19.11 -22.65 -17.95
CA SER A 103 -19.96 -23.19 -16.89
C SER A 103 -20.39 -22.10 -15.91
N LYS A 104 -21.49 -22.34 -15.20
CA LYS A 104 -21.96 -21.47 -14.13
C LYS A 104 -20.89 -21.31 -13.04
N LEU A 105 -20.82 -20.11 -12.46
CA LEU A 105 -20.00 -19.79 -11.31
C LEU A 105 -20.49 -20.59 -10.12
N ARG A 106 -19.58 -21.33 -9.48
CA ARG A 106 -19.90 -22.09 -8.27
C ARG A 106 -19.42 -21.34 -7.04
N LEU A 107 -20.31 -21.06 -6.10
CA LEU A 107 -19.94 -20.47 -4.82
C LEU A 107 -19.02 -21.43 -4.05
N VAL A 108 -17.85 -20.94 -3.60
CA VAL A 108 -16.87 -21.73 -2.84
C VAL A 108 -16.75 -21.23 -1.40
N ARG A 109 -16.87 -19.92 -1.18
CA ARG A 109 -16.75 -19.31 0.14
C ARG A 109 -17.59 -18.04 0.21
N GLN A 110 -18.24 -17.86 1.34
CA GLN A 110 -18.92 -16.64 1.76
C GLN A 110 -18.41 -16.30 3.17
N VAL A 111 -18.10 -15.04 3.42
CA VAL A 111 -17.70 -14.55 4.74
C VAL A 111 -18.29 -13.16 5.00
N ARG A 112 -18.60 -12.85 6.26
CA ARG A 112 -19.00 -11.51 6.70
C ARG A 112 -17.75 -10.68 7.00
N LEU A 113 -17.66 -9.47 6.44
CA LEU A 113 -16.57 -8.54 6.68
C LEU A 113 -16.90 -7.64 7.87
N PHE A 114 -15.85 -7.10 8.51
CA PHE A 114 -15.96 -6.13 9.60
C PHE A 114 -16.88 -6.64 10.72
N GLN A 115 -16.57 -7.84 11.22
CA GLN A 115 -17.34 -8.46 12.29
C GLN A 115 -17.39 -7.54 13.51
N ASP A 116 -18.54 -7.52 14.19
CA ASP A 116 -18.85 -6.71 15.37
C ASP A 116 -18.76 -5.18 15.17
N GLU A 117 -18.76 -4.71 13.92
CA GLU A 117 -18.84 -3.29 13.60
C GLU A 117 -20.24 -2.88 13.10
N GLU A 118 -20.75 -1.79 13.67
CA GLU A 118 -21.94 -1.11 13.17
C GLU A 118 -21.53 -0.04 12.16
N ILE A 119 -21.91 -0.23 10.90
CA ILE A 119 -21.51 0.64 9.80
C ILE A 119 -22.74 1.41 9.31
N TYR A 120 -22.77 2.73 9.54
CA TYR A 120 -23.94 3.56 9.23
C TYR A 120 -23.89 4.24 7.84
N SER A 121 -22.84 3.98 7.06
CA SER A 121 -22.63 4.60 5.74
C SER A 121 -22.08 3.60 4.72
N ASP A 122 -22.39 3.82 3.45
CA ASP A 122 -21.89 2.96 2.37
C ASP A 122 -20.36 3.10 2.23
N LEU A 123 -19.67 1.96 2.22
CA LEU A 123 -18.21 1.87 2.19
C LEU A 123 -17.72 1.65 0.76
N SER A 124 -16.71 2.44 0.37
CA SER A 124 -15.92 2.13 -0.83
C SER A 124 -14.96 0.97 -0.53
N LEU A 125 -15.30 -0.22 -1.03
CA LEU A 125 -14.47 -1.42 -0.83
C LEU A 125 -13.35 -1.59 -1.86
N HIS A 126 -12.19 -2.00 -1.36
CA HIS A 126 -11.02 -2.41 -2.14
C HIS A 126 -10.49 -3.75 -1.63
N VAL A 127 -10.63 -4.81 -2.45
CA VAL A 127 -10.09 -6.13 -2.15
C VAL A 127 -8.73 -6.27 -2.83
N CYS A 128 -7.70 -6.61 -2.07
CA CYS A 128 -6.33 -6.71 -2.55
C CYS A 128 -5.72 -8.09 -2.30
N GLU A 129 -4.86 -8.53 -3.23
CA GLU A 129 -4.01 -9.71 -3.09
C GLU A 129 -2.53 -9.28 -3.06
N TRP A 130 -1.76 -9.92 -2.19
CA TRP A 130 -0.33 -9.68 -2.06
C TRP A 130 0.48 -10.07 -3.32
N PRO A 131 1.74 -9.61 -3.45
CA PRO A 131 2.64 -9.90 -4.57
C PRO A 131 2.86 -11.39 -4.87
N SER A 132 2.99 -12.22 -3.85
CA SER A 132 3.29 -13.65 -4.01
C SER A 132 2.44 -14.52 -3.09
N ASP A 133 2.00 -13.99 -1.95
CA ASP A 133 1.13 -14.71 -1.04
C ASP A 133 -0.32 -14.75 -1.54
N SER A 134 -0.81 -15.96 -1.81
CA SER A 134 -2.20 -16.23 -2.21
C SER A 134 -3.02 -16.92 -1.11
N SER A 135 -2.47 -17.09 0.09
CA SER A 135 -3.15 -17.76 1.22
C SER A 135 -4.22 -16.88 1.87
N LYS A 136 -4.17 -15.57 1.64
CA LYS A 136 -5.11 -14.58 2.20
C LYS A 136 -5.32 -13.42 1.23
N VAL A 137 -6.40 -12.69 1.44
CA VAL A 137 -6.70 -11.39 0.82
C VAL A 137 -6.92 -10.35 1.91
N ILE A 138 -6.76 -9.08 1.58
CA ILE A 138 -7.05 -7.97 2.48
C ILE A 138 -8.09 -7.04 1.86
N VAL A 139 -9.05 -6.62 2.66
CA VAL A 139 -10.17 -5.76 2.27
C VAL A 139 -10.05 -4.44 3.03
N PHE A 140 -10.03 -3.34 2.30
CA PHE A 140 -10.14 -1.99 2.86
C PHE A 140 -11.55 -1.46 2.57
N GLY A 141 -12.23 -0.96 3.60
CA GLY A 141 -13.47 -0.22 3.48
C GLY A 141 -13.31 1.16 4.11
N PHE A 142 -13.69 2.19 3.40
CA PHE A 142 -13.71 3.55 3.94
C PHE A 142 -14.78 4.38 3.23
N ASN A 143 -15.27 5.39 3.92
CA ASN A 143 -16.23 6.33 3.36
C ASN A 143 -15.53 7.21 2.32
N THR A 144 -16.11 7.27 1.12
CA THR A 144 -15.88 8.40 0.22
C THR A 144 -16.92 9.45 0.54
N SER A 145 -16.52 10.52 1.23
CA SER A 145 -17.35 11.69 1.44
C SER A 145 -17.90 12.18 0.09
N GLY A 146 -19.21 12.02 -0.12
CA GLY A 146 -19.84 12.37 -1.38
C GLY A 146 -21.17 11.66 -1.62
N ASN A 147 -22.25 12.34 -1.26
CA ASN A 147 -23.61 12.15 -1.77
C ASN A 147 -24.47 11.03 -1.13
N GLY A 148 -24.66 11.10 0.20
CA GLY A 148 -25.80 10.46 0.87
C GLY A 148 -26.82 11.51 1.28
N MET A 149 -28.02 11.49 0.67
CA MET A 149 -29.16 12.37 0.98
C MET A 149 -29.74 12.21 2.41
N LEU A 150 -29.03 11.54 3.32
CA LEU A 150 -29.31 11.48 4.75
C LEU A 150 -28.39 12.45 5.51
N MET A 151 -28.31 13.69 5.01
CA MET A 151 -27.90 14.82 5.83
C MET A 151 -28.98 15.04 6.89
N ASN A 152 -28.78 14.51 8.10
CA ASN A 152 -29.31 15.08 9.34
C ASN A 152 -28.82 14.42 10.64
N MET A 153 -27.91 13.45 10.61
CA MET A 153 -27.22 13.00 11.83
C MET A 153 -25.70 13.02 11.65
N MET A 154 -25.10 14.12 12.12
CA MET A 154 -23.74 14.25 12.62
C MET A 154 -22.65 13.45 11.88
N SER A 155 -22.42 13.73 10.60
CA SER A 155 -21.15 13.35 9.96
C SER A 155 -20.07 14.24 10.54
N ASP A 156 -19.16 13.70 11.35
CA ASP A 156 -17.98 14.45 11.79
C ASP A 156 -17.02 14.58 10.61
N ASP A 157 -17.14 15.68 9.86
CA ASP A 157 -16.34 15.97 8.67
C ASP A 157 -14.82 15.96 8.93
N ASN A 158 -14.38 15.98 10.19
CA ASN A 158 -12.97 15.99 10.57
C ASN A 158 -12.36 14.59 10.68
N HIS A 159 -13.18 13.54 10.81
CA HIS A 159 -12.73 12.17 11.00
C HIS A 159 -13.22 11.27 9.87
N ARG A 160 -12.49 10.19 9.63
CA ARG A 160 -12.90 9.14 8.70
C ARG A 160 -12.54 7.77 9.26
N ASP A 161 -13.52 6.90 9.36
CA ASP A 161 -13.30 5.51 9.73
C ASP A 161 -12.68 4.73 8.56
N ILE A 162 -11.65 3.96 8.88
CA ILE A 162 -11.02 3.00 7.98
C ILE A 162 -11.21 1.61 8.58
N TYR A 163 -11.91 0.76 7.84
CA TYR A 163 -12.17 -0.63 8.20
C TYR A 163 -11.27 -1.55 7.38
N ILE A 164 -10.65 -2.53 8.04
CA ILE A 164 -9.76 -3.49 7.38
C ILE A 164 -10.12 -4.89 7.81
N SER A 165 -10.23 -5.80 6.84
CA SER A 165 -10.40 -7.23 7.08
C SER A 165 -9.38 -8.03 6.28
N THR A 166 -8.54 -8.82 6.94
CA THR A 166 -7.72 -9.86 6.30
C THR A 166 -8.46 -11.18 6.37
N VAL A 167 -8.64 -11.84 5.24
CA VAL A 167 -9.46 -13.05 5.11
C VAL A 167 -8.63 -14.17 4.49
N SER A 168 -8.62 -15.34 5.10
CA SER A 168 -8.03 -16.54 4.50
C SER A 168 -8.68 -16.89 3.16
N ALA A 169 -7.88 -17.26 2.18
CA ALA A 169 -8.35 -17.69 0.87
C ALA A 169 -8.78 -19.17 0.90
N PRO A 170 -9.76 -19.59 0.07
CA PRO A 170 -10.11 -21.00 -0.03
C PRO A 170 -8.93 -21.84 -0.55
N PRO A 171 -8.77 -23.09 -0.07
CA PRO A 171 -7.68 -23.96 -0.48
C PRO A 171 -7.76 -24.23 -1.99
N THR A 172 -6.64 -24.05 -2.65
CA THR A 172 -6.59 -24.20 -4.12
C THR A 172 -6.22 -25.60 -4.58
N ALA A 173 -5.79 -26.44 -3.65
CA ALA A 173 -5.52 -27.86 -3.79
C ALA A 173 -6.03 -28.57 -2.51
N PRO A 174 -6.24 -29.90 -2.54
CA PRO A 174 -6.61 -30.64 -1.33
C PRO A 174 -5.59 -30.41 -0.21
N CYS A 175 -6.04 -29.89 0.93
CA CYS A 175 -5.20 -29.64 2.10
C CYS A 175 -5.32 -30.81 3.09
N THR A 176 -4.20 -31.36 3.53
CA THR A 176 -4.12 -32.44 4.54
C THR A 176 -4.68 -31.99 5.88
N ASP A 177 -4.25 -30.82 6.35
CA ASP A 177 -4.65 -30.27 7.64
C ASP A 177 -6.16 -29.98 7.69
N CYS A 178 -6.77 -29.57 6.57
CA CYS A 178 -8.22 -29.41 6.49
C CYS A 178 -8.96 -30.76 6.56
N LYS A 179 -8.38 -31.84 6.04
CA LYS A 179 -8.98 -33.19 6.13
C LYS A 179 -8.86 -33.76 7.54
N GLU A 180 -7.77 -33.46 8.23
CA GLU A 180 -7.50 -33.93 9.59
C GLU A 180 -8.17 -33.07 10.67
N SER A 181 -8.56 -31.83 10.33
CA SER A 181 -9.27 -30.93 11.24
C SER A 181 -10.67 -31.45 11.56
N GLN A 182 -10.93 -31.68 12.86
CA GLN A 182 -12.25 -32.08 13.36
C GLN A 182 -13.32 -31.01 13.13
N ILE A 183 -12.92 -29.75 12.92
CA ILE A 183 -13.78 -28.56 12.78
C ILE A 183 -14.10 -28.26 11.30
N GLY A 184 -13.48 -29.00 10.37
CA GLY A 184 -13.73 -28.96 8.91
C GLY A 184 -12.76 -28.09 8.11
N SER A 185 -11.98 -27.23 8.75
CA SER A 185 -10.93 -26.44 8.10
C SER A 185 -9.75 -26.18 9.05
N CYS A 186 -8.53 -26.13 8.52
CA CYS A 186 -7.34 -25.75 9.29
C CYS A 186 -7.21 -24.23 9.42
N LEU A 187 -6.36 -23.78 10.33
CA LEU A 187 -6.20 -22.36 10.64
C LEU A 187 -5.78 -21.55 9.41
N LEU A 188 -4.85 -22.06 8.59
CA LEU A 188 -4.41 -21.40 7.34
C LEU A 188 -5.57 -21.06 6.39
N HIS A 189 -6.59 -21.91 6.35
CA HIS A 189 -7.75 -21.76 5.45
C HIS A 189 -9.01 -21.25 6.17
N SER A 190 -8.91 -20.92 7.46
CA SER A 190 -10.05 -20.65 8.33
C SER A 190 -9.76 -19.60 9.39
N PHE A 191 -9.17 -18.47 8.99
CA PHE A 191 -9.06 -17.30 9.85
C PHE A 191 -9.52 -16.02 9.14
N MET A 192 -9.89 -15.05 9.96
CA MET A 192 -10.22 -13.67 9.62
C MET A 192 -9.64 -12.76 10.70
N LEU A 193 -9.19 -11.58 10.30
CA LEU A 193 -8.65 -10.56 11.19
C LEU A 193 -9.25 -9.22 10.80
N HIS A 194 -9.86 -8.54 11.76
CA HIS A 194 -10.56 -7.28 11.60
C HIS A 194 -9.89 -6.18 12.43
N THR A 195 -9.82 -4.98 11.88
CA THR A 195 -9.42 -3.78 12.63
C THR A 195 -10.12 -2.55 12.07
N LYS A 196 -10.25 -1.55 12.91
CA LYS A 196 -10.79 -0.24 12.60
C LYS A 196 -9.91 0.83 13.24
N TYR A 197 -9.68 1.90 12.52
CA TYR A 197 -9.06 3.10 13.06
C TYR A 197 -9.63 4.35 12.39
N GLN A 198 -9.49 5.47 13.07
CA GLN A 198 -9.90 6.76 12.56
C GLN A 198 -8.69 7.53 12.03
N VAL A 199 -8.93 8.30 10.96
CA VAL A 199 -7.95 9.22 10.40
C VAL A 199 -8.50 10.64 10.36
N VAL A 200 -7.60 11.62 10.46
CA VAL A 200 -7.93 13.05 10.49
C VAL A 200 -7.44 13.76 9.23
N TYR A 201 -7.90 15.00 9.03
CA TYR A 201 -7.39 15.86 7.97
C TYR A 201 -5.93 16.26 8.23
N PRO A 202 -5.04 16.27 7.20
CA PRO A 202 -5.28 15.87 5.82
C PRO A 202 -5.36 14.35 5.68
N PHE A 203 -6.53 13.84 5.25
CA PHE A 203 -6.77 12.39 5.23
C PHE A 203 -5.68 11.64 4.44
N PRO A 204 -5.02 10.62 5.05
CA PRO A 204 -3.92 9.90 4.44
C PRO A 204 -4.23 9.35 3.05
N THR A 205 -3.20 9.29 2.21
CA THR A 205 -3.38 8.73 0.86
C THR A 205 -3.47 7.20 0.91
N PHE A 206 -4.47 6.64 0.24
CA PHE A 206 -4.56 5.19 -0.01
C PHE A 206 -3.58 4.77 -1.11
N GLN A 207 -2.57 3.95 -0.75
CA GLN A 207 -1.44 3.55 -1.59
C GLN A 207 -1.23 2.01 -1.61
N PRO A 208 -2.22 1.20 -2.02
CA PRO A 208 -2.18 -0.26 -1.85
C PRO A 208 -0.98 -0.94 -2.52
N ALA A 209 -0.49 -0.39 -3.62
CA ALA A 209 0.68 -0.91 -4.32
C ALA A 209 1.99 -0.81 -3.51
N PHE A 210 2.09 0.12 -2.56
CA PHE A 210 3.22 0.24 -1.63
C PHE A 210 2.88 -0.37 -0.27
N GLN A 211 1.66 -0.16 0.22
CA GLN A 211 1.20 -0.67 1.52
C GLN A 211 1.29 -2.19 1.61
N LEU A 212 1.15 -2.91 0.49
CA LEU A 212 1.15 -4.38 0.42
C LEU A 212 2.34 -4.96 -0.35
N LYS A 213 3.40 -4.17 -0.58
CA LYS A 213 4.51 -4.59 -1.47
C LYS A 213 5.41 -5.69 -0.89
N LYS A 214 5.35 -5.94 0.42
CA LYS A 214 5.98 -7.07 1.12
C LYS A 214 4.88 -8.05 1.49
N ASP A 215 5.07 -9.30 1.09
CA ASP A 215 4.13 -10.38 1.41
C ASP A 215 3.92 -10.49 2.93
N ASN A 216 2.68 -10.81 3.32
CA ASN A 216 2.21 -10.90 4.72
C ASN A 216 2.14 -9.58 5.49
N VAL A 217 2.66 -8.47 4.97
CA VAL A 217 2.71 -7.18 5.66
C VAL A 217 1.75 -6.18 5.02
N VAL A 218 1.08 -5.37 5.86
CA VAL A 218 0.36 -4.17 5.45
C VAL A 218 0.89 -2.95 6.21
N LEU A 219 1.12 -1.85 5.50
CA LEU A 219 1.46 -0.55 6.11
C LEU A 219 0.20 0.30 6.25
N LEU A 220 -0.12 0.73 7.46
CA LEU A 220 -1.32 1.49 7.82
C LEU A 220 -0.94 2.86 8.34
N ASN A 221 -1.33 3.91 7.61
CA ASN A 221 -1.13 5.29 8.05
C ASN A 221 -2.37 5.73 8.84
N THR A 222 -2.20 5.92 10.15
CA THR A 222 -3.26 6.28 11.11
C THR A 222 -3.40 7.79 11.28
N SER A 223 -2.78 8.59 10.41
CA SER A 223 -2.53 10.03 10.53
C SER A 223 -1.43 10.38 11.52
N PHE A 224 -1.30 9.68 12.65
CA PHE A 224 -0.31 9.98 13.71
C PHE A 224 0.90 9.05 13.68
N SER A 225 0.73 7.84 13.14
CA SER A 225 1.79 6.85 13.03
C SER A 225 1.68 6.03 11.75
N LEU A 226 2.79 5.36 11.41
CA LEU A 226 2.80 4.29 10.42
C LEU A 226 2.92 2.96 11.13
N VAL A 227 1.89 2.14 11.05
CA VAL A 227 1.86 0.80 11.64
C VAL A 227 2.13 -0.22 10.55
N ALA A 228 3.20 -1.01 10.70
CA ALA A 228 3.42 -2.21 9.90
C ALA A 228 2.78 -3.39 10.63
N CYS A 229 1.78 -4.03 10.01
CA CYS A 229 1.11 -5.20 10.56
C CYS A 229 1.47 -6.43 9.73
N ALA A 230 2.04 -7.46 10.36
CA ALA A 230 2.34 -8.74 9.70
C ALA A 230 1.42 -9.85 10.20
N ILE A 231 0.92 -10.67 9.28
CA ILE A 231 -0.07 -11.72 9.55
C ILE A 231 0.41 -13.03 8.92
N SER A 232 0.74 -14.02 9.74
CA SER A 232 1.27 -15.32 9.29
C SER A 232 0.67 -16.48 10.07
N VAL A 233 0.45 -17.61 9.40
CA VAL A 233 0.07 -18.87 10.04
C VAL A 233 1.30 -19.78 10.02
N HIS A 234 1.65 -20.32 11.17
CA HIS A 234 2.78 -21.22 11.36
C HIS A 234 2.30 -22.65 11.55
N SER A 235 3.06 -23.60 10.98
CA SER A 235 2.75 -25.03 11.07
C SER A 235 3.34 -25.68 12.32
N ALA A 236 2.76 -26.81 12.72
CA ALA A 236 3.29 -27.62 13.82
C ALA A 236 4.72 -28.11 13.50
N GLY A 237 5.69 -27.80 14.36
CA GLY A 237 7.08 -28.27 14.23
C GLY A 237 8.02 -27.41 13.38
N GLU A 238 7.58 -26.24 12.89
CA GLU A 238 8.52 -25.23 12.39
C GLU A 238 9.38 -24.72 13.56
N ALA A 239 10.71 -24.63 13.36
CA ALA A 239 11.62 -24.00 14.32
C ALA A 239 11.14 -22.58 14.64
N GLU A 240 11.46 -22.08 15.85
CA GLU A 240 11.01 -20.79 16.40
C GLU A 240 10.67 -19.76 15.31
N PRO A 241 9.42 -19.27 15.27
CA PRO A 241 8.87 -18.63 14.09
C PRO A 241 9.68 -17.38 13.73
N ASN A 242 10.27 -17.37 12.53
CA ASN A 242 10.92 -16.19 11.94
C ASN A 242 9.98 -14.99 12.05
N GLN A 243 10.27 -14.09 12.98
CA GLN A 243 9.58 -12.80 13.11
C GLN A 243 9.66 -12.08 11.76
N ILE A 244 8.52 -11.64 11.24
CA ILE A 244 8.44 -11.03 9.90
C ILE A 244 8.91 -9.58 9.93
N LEU A 245 8.60 -8.87 11.01
CA LEU A 245 8.96 -7.49 11.22
C LEU A 245 10.25 -7.42 12.03
N TYR A 246 10.13 -7.20 13.33
CA TYR A 246 11.21 -6.82 14.22
C TYR A 246 11.94 -8.04 14.78
N SER A 247 13.27 -8.03 14.74
CA SER A 247 14.09 -9.04 15.41
C SER A 247 15.16 -8.41 16.29
N LYS A 248 15.17 -8.84 17.56
CA LYS A 248 16.12 -8.34 18.58
C LYS A 248 17.57 -8.78 18.33
N GLN A 249 17.79 -9.85 17.56
CA GLN A 249 19.13 -10.42 17.34
C GLN A 249 19.95 -9.68 16.26
N SER A 250 19.29 -8.84 15.45
CA SER A 250 19.86 -8.24 14.25
C SER A 250 20.84 -7.11 14.53
N GLN A 251 20.87 -6.58 15.75
CA GLN A 251 21.82 -5.55 16.15
C GLN A 251 23.27 -6.07 16.30
N GLN A 252 23.50 -7.39 16.29
CA GLN A 252 24.85 -7.97 16.45
C GLN A 252 25.63 -8.12 15.15
N HIS A 253 24.99 -8.07 13.98
CA HIS A 253 25.71 -8.10 12.70
C HIS A 253 26.05 -6.68 12.24
N ARG A 254 27.16 -6.15 12.73
CA ARG A 254 27.87 -5.06 12.04
C ARG A 254 28.19 -5.49 10.61
N ASP A 255 27.96 -4.58 9.67
CA ASP A 255 28.29 -4.69 8.26
C ASP A 255 29.62 -5.43 8.01
N PRO A 256 29.67 -6.49 7.20
CA PRO A 256 30.89 -6.81 6.48
C PRO A 256 31.06 -5.69 5.45
N GLY A 257 32.00 -4.79 5.73
CA GLY A 257 32.30 -3.63 4.90
C GLY A 257 32.36 -3.98 3.41
N CYS A 258 31.81 -3.09 2.60
CA CYS A 258 31.97 -3.06 1.15
C CYS A 258 33.46 -3.15 0.80
N SER A 259 33.92 -4.37 0.58
CA SER A 259 35.23 -4.69 0.04
C SER A 259 35.09 -4.56 -1.46
N PHE A 260 35.34 -3.36 -1.98
CA PHE A 260 35.48 -3.14 -3.42
C PHE A 260 36.60 -4.07 -3.94
N PRO A 261 36.33 -4.95 -4.92
CA PRO A 261 37.41 -5.61 -5.63
C PRO A 261 38.09 -4.56 -6.51
N SER A 262 39.35 -4.29 -6.20
CA SER A 262 40.27 -3.50 -6.99
C SER A 262 40.29 -3.96 -8.46
N SER A 263 40.08 -3.00 -9.36
CA SER A 263 40.10 -3.14 -10.81
C SER A 263 41.38 -3.79 -11.35
N PRO A 264 41.28 -4.71 -12.33
CA PRO A 264 42.35 -4.93 -13.28
C PRO A 264 42.09 -4.09 -14.53
N SER A 265 42.98 -3.12 -14.75
CA SER A 265 43.17 -2.39 -16.00
C SER A 265 43.39 -3.34 -17.18
N LYS A 266 42.58 -3.24 -18.24
CA LYS A 266 42.94 -3.54 -19.64
C LYS A 266 41.80 -3.14 -20.58
N SER A 267 42.03 -2.10 -21.38
CA SER A 267 41.18 -1.65 -22.49
C SER A 267 41.54 -2.37 -23.79
N PRO A 268 40.56 -2.73 -24.64
CA PRO A 268 40.75 -2.82 -26.09
C PRO A 268 39.83 -1.83 -26.84
N PRO A 269 40.11 -1.59 -28.15
CA PRO A 269 39.85 -0.30 -28.78
C PRO A 269 38.43 -0.13 -29.35
N SER A 270 38.08 1.14 -29.50
CA SER A 270 36.87 1.68 -30.10
C SER A 270 36.77 1.39 -31.59
N ASN A 271 35.58 0.96 -32.04
CA ASN A 271 35.18 1.03 -33.44
C ASN A 271 33.79 1.68 -33.54
N ASN A 272 33.74 2.84 -34.19
CA ASN A 272 32.56 3.65 -34.43
C ASN A 272 31.80 3.14 -35.66
N SER A 273 30.49 2.87 -35.54
CA SER A 273 29.49 3.08 -36.61
C SER A 273 28.07 3.14 -36.00
N PRO A 274 27.16 4.01 -36.50
CA PRO A 274 25.85 4.25 -35.88
C PRO A 274 24.76 3.30 -36.43
N LEU A 275 23.97 2.70 -35.54
CA LEU A 275 22.73 1.98 -35.89
C LEU A 275 21.48 2.78 -35.45
N PRO A 276 20.34 2.65 -36.17
CA PRO A 276 19.22 3.59 -36.10
C PRO A 276 18.33 3.38 -34.87
N SER A 277 17.82 4.49 -34.34
CA SER A 277 16.86 4.57 -33.24
C SER A 277 15.53 3.86 -33.55
N PRO A 278 15.00 2.99 -32.66
CA PRO A 278 13.63 2.53 -32.76
C PRO A 278 12.62 3.55 -32.20
N HIS A 279 11.53 3.74 -32.92
CA HIS A 279 10.35 4.53 -32.57
C HIS A 279 9.67 4.06 -31.26
N PRO A 280 8.92 4.94 -30.56
CA PRO A 280 8.43 4.68 -29.21
C PRO A 280 7.31 3.62 -29.18
N PRO A 281 7.38 2.61 -28.29
CA PRO A 281 6.26 1.71 -28.05
C PRO A 281 5.19 2.37 -27.17
N GLY A 282 3.92 2.10 -27.48
CA GLY A 282 2.77 2.56 -26.73
C GLY A 282 2.78 2.17 -25.25
N THR A 283 2.01 2.93 -24.47
CA THR A 283 2.00 3.00 -23.01
C THR A 283 2.01 1.61 -22.30
N PRO A 284 3.04 1.31 -21.49
CA PRO A 284 3.08 0.12 -20.63
C PRO A 284 1.96 0.08 -19.57
N PRO A 285 1.61 -1.10 -19.02
CA PRO A 285 0.58 -1.24 -17.98
C PRO A 285 0.99 -0.51 -16.70
N ALA A 286 2.30 -0.42 -16.44
CA ALA A 286 2.88 0.37 -15.35
C ALA A 286 2.45 1.85 -15.43
N ILE A 287 2.47 2.46 -16.63
CA ILE A 287 2.01 3.84 -16.83
C ILE A 287 0.49 3.97 -16.66
N THR A 288 -0.29 2.93 -16.98
CA THR A 288 -1.75 2.95 -16.76
C THR A 288 -2.09 2.88 -15.27
N ARG A 289 -1.34 2.09 -14.50
CA ARG A 289 -1.50 1.97 -13.04
C ARG A 289 -0.99 3.19 -12.30
N ALA A 290 0.12 3.76 -12.77
CA ALA A 290 0.63 4.99 -12.23
C ALA A 290 -0.30 6.17 -12.55
N ARG A 291 -1.01 6.15 -13.70
CA ARG A 291 -2.14 7.04 -13.98
C ARG A 291 -3.35 6.81 -13.06
N GLU A 292 -3.63 5.58 -12.63
CA GLU A 292 -4.69 5.29 -11.65
C GLU A 292 -4.31 5.80 -10.25
N PHE A 293 -3.03 5.71 -9.87
CA PHE A 293 -2.46 6.33 -8.66
C PHE A 293 -2.53 7.87 -8.71
N VAL A 294 -2.08 8.46 -9.81
CA VAL A 294 -2.19 9.89 -10.12
C VAL A 294 -3.67 10.31 -10.04
N ALA A 295 -4.59 9.59 -10.68
CA ALA A 295 -6.02 9.88 -10.64
C ALA A 295 -6.61 9.79 -9.22
N GLY A 296 -6.14 8.87 -8.38
CA GLY A 296 -6.55 8.75 -6.98
C GLY A 296 -6.09 9.93 -6.12
N ILE A 297 -4.90 10.47 -6.38
CA ILE A 297 -4.36 11.66 -5.68
C ILE A 297 -5.00 12.94 -6.21
N PHE A 298 -5.15 13.10 -7.52
CA PHE A 298 -5.82 14.25 -8.13
C PHE A 298 -7.32 14.30 -7.77
N ARG A 299 -8.00 13.16 -7.65
CA ARG A 299 -9.39 13.09 -7.18
C ARG A 299 -9.52 13.64 -5.76
N ARG A 300 -8.68 13.19 -4.83
CA ARG A 300 -8.70 13.70 -3.44
C ARG A 300 -8.21 15.14 -3.31
N ALA A 301 -7.29 15.58 -4.18
CA ALA A 301 -6.90 16.99 -4.27
C ALA A 301 -8.06 17.89 -4.76
N ARG A 302 -8.94 17.37 -5.64
CA ARG A 302 -10.17 18.07 -6.07
C ARG A 302 -11.23 18.11 -4.97
N GLU A 303 -11.43 16.98 -4.28
CA GLU A 303 -12.34 16.90 -3.12
C GLU A 303 -11.90 17.86 -1.99
N ALA A 304 -10.58 18.00 -1.76
CA ALA A 304 -10.02 18.91 -0.76
C ALA A 304 -9.99 20.41 -1.18
N SER A 305 -10.28 20.74 -2.44
CA SER A 305 -10.22 22.12 -2.94
C SER A 305 -11.60 22.75 -3.18
N GLY A 306 -12.70 21.99 -3.15
CA GLY A 306 -14.06 22.53 -3.24
C GLY A 306 -14.37 23.30 -4.54
N ILE A 307 -13.54 23.19 -5.57
CA ILE A 307 -13.63 24.00 -6.79
C ILE A 307 -14.20 23.16 -7.94
N GLU A 308 -15.46 23.44 -8.29
CA GLU A 308 -15.99 23.19 -9.64
C GLU A 308 -15.43 24.27 -10.57
N MET A 309 -14.69 23.90 -11.62
CA MET A 309 -14.25 24.87 -12.62
C MET A 309 -14.81 24.62 -14.01
N GLN A 310 -15.50 25.66 -14.48
CA GLN A 310 -15.82 26.01 -15.84
C GLN A 310 -14.52 26.36 -16.61
N ASP A 311 -14.45 25.87 -17.85
CA ASP A 311 -13.27 25.85 -18.72
C ASP A 311 -13.02 27.20 -19.41
N LYS A 312 -11.85 27.82 -19.19
CA LYS A 312 -11.25 28.81 -20.10
C LYS A 312 -9.73 28.67 -20.07
N GLY A 313 -9.17 28.32 -21.23
CA GLY A 313 -7.74 28.08 -21.44
C GLY A 313 -6.94 29.33 -21.77
N GLU A 314 -5.66 29.30 -21.42
CA GLU A 314 -4.62 30.22 -21.93
C GLU A 314 -3.24 29.52 -21.96
N SER A 315 -2.41 29.98 -22.88
CA SER A 315 -1.23 29.33 -23.49
C SER A 315 0.11 29.60 -22.77
N PRO A 316 1.17 28.78 -22.96
CA PRO A 316 2.44 28.97 -22.25
C PRO A 316 3.49 29.77 -23.06
N GLY A 317 4.10 30.76 -22.41
CA GLY A 317 5.29 31.48 -22.89
C GLY A 317 6.58 30.90 -22.29
N THR A 318 7.58 30.73 -23.15
CA THR A 318 8.91 30.15 -22.90
C THR A 318 9.96 31.21 -22.54
N SER A 319 10.84 30.91 -21.59
CA SER A 319 12.22 31.42 -21.58
C SER A 319 13.16 30.47 -20.82
N ARG A 320 14.20 30.01 -21.53
CA ARG A 320 15.32 29.18 -21.06
C ARG A 320 16.47 30.13 -20.71
N GLU A 321 17.04 30.00 -19.53
CA GLU A 321 18.40 30.48 -19.25
C GLU A 321 19.21 29.38 -18.59
N SER A 322 20.47 29.29 -19.01
CA SER A 322 21.45 28.25 -18.63
C SER A 322 22.37 28.79 -17.53
N PRO A 323 22.85 27.97 -16.58
CA PRO A 323 23.78 28.42 -15.55
C PRO A 323 25.25 28.34 -16.02
N PRO A 324 26.15 29.21 -15.54
CA PRO A 324 27.58 29.03 -15.72
C PRO A 324 28.20 28.16 -14.61
N SER A 325 29.27 27.47 -15.00
CA SER A 325 30.17 26.64 -14.21
C SER A 325 31.13 27.46 -13.34
N SER A 326 31.39 27.04 -12.10
CA SER A 326 32.64 27.37 -11.40
C SER A 326 32.98 26.37 -10.28
N SER A 327 34.09 25.66 -10.51
CA SER A 327 35.17 25.23 -9.61
C SER A 327 34.96 25.15 -8.09
N PHE A 328 35.22 23.93 -7.58
CA PHE A 328 35.50 23.58 -6.18
C PHE A 328 36.79 24.23 -5.64
N PRO A 329 36.82 24.61 -4.35
CA PRO A 329 38.03 24.59 -3.54
C PRO A 329 38.00 23.46 -2.50
N ALA A 330 39.19 22.97 -2.22
CA ALA A 330 39.52 21.81 -1.40
C ALA A 330 39.21 21.98 0.11
N SER A 331 38.90 20.86 0.75
CA SER A 331 38.70 20.69 2.18
C SER A 331 39.94 21.02 3.02
N PRO A 332 39.82 21.60 4.22
CA PRO A 332 40.87 21.57 5.22
C PRO A 332 40.83 20.25 6.02
N VAL A 333 41.99 19.61 6.08
CA VAL A 333 42.35 18.53 7.00
C VAL A 333 42.52 19.11 8.40
N CYS A 334 41.89 18.52 9.42
CA CYS A 334 42.18 18.83 10.81
C CYS A 334 42.45 17.55 11.63
N HIS A 335 43.42 17.71 12.52
CA HIS A 335 44.21 16.69 13.18
C HIS A 335 43.48 15.90 14.27
N ARG A 336 43.92 14.66 14.44
CA ARG A 336 43.58 13.73 15.53
C ARG A 336 44.53 13.95 16.72
N PRO A 337 44.04 14.03 17.97
CA PRO A 337 44.84 13.68 19.14
C PRO A 337 44.55 12.24 19.57
N SER A 338 45.60 11.54 20.00
CA SER A 338 45.57 10.15 20.44
C SER A 338 45.62 10.05 21.97
N SER A 339 44.69 9.24 22.49
CA SER A 339 44.83 8.28 23.59
C SER A 339 45.16 8.74 25.03
N GLU A 340 44.21 8.54 25.95
CA GLU A 340 44.45 7.89 27.24
C GLU A 340 43.27 6.97 27.65
N GLY A 341 43.55 5.67 27.81
CA GLY A 341 43.19 4.83 28.98
C GLY A 341 41.74 4.38 29.23
N PRO A 342 41.48 3.09 29.56
CA PRO A 342 40.16 2.47 29.42
C PRO A 342 39.34 2.48 30.72
N ALA A 343 38.06 2.84 30.62
CA ALA A 343 37.06 2.45 31.59
C ALA A 343 36.11 1.45 30.92
N HIS A 344 36.18 0.21 31.39
CA HIS A 344 35.22 -0.85 31.12
C HIS A 344 33.82 -0.39 31.55
N LEU A 345 33.02 0.09 30.60
CA LEU A 345 31.57 0.14 30.73
C LEU A 345 31.04 -0.77 29.63
N SER A 346 30.53 -1.91 30.08
CA SER A 346 29.64 -2.79 29.32
C SER A 346 28.59 -1.95 28.65
N ARG A 347 28.78 -1.70 27.35
CA ARG A 347 27.80 -1.04 26.51
C ARG A 347 26.76 -2.11 26.17
N ASP A 348 25.90 -2.40 27.13
CA ASP A 348 24.62 -3.01 26.83
C ASP A 348 23.98 -2.12 25.76
N SER A 349 23.69 -2.70 24.60
CA SER A 349 22.99 -2.04 23.52
C SER A 349 21.59 -1.71 24.02
N GLU A 350 21.41 -0.52 24.59
CA GLU A 350 20.10 -0.01 24.96
C GLU A 350 19.23 0.05 23.69
N GLU A 351 18.18 -0.75 23.68
CA GLU A 351 17.13 -0.75 22.66
C GLU A 351 16.58 0.68 22.53
N PRO A 352 16.39 1.22 21.31
CA PRO A 352 15.85 2.56 21.18
C PRO A 352 14.47 2.59 21.82
N SER A 353 14.30 3.41 22.87
CA SER A 353 13.09 3.42 23.70
C SER A 353 11.81 3.80 22.94
N TYR A 354 11.92 4.27 21.70
CA TYR A 354 10.81 4.65 20.84
C TYR A 354 10.24 3.51 20.00
N VAL A 355 10.91 2.35 19.92
CA VAL A 355 10.43 1.22 19.12
C VAL A 355 9.25 0.58 19.83
N ASN A 356 8.04 0.76 19.28
CA ASN A 356 6.84 0.07 19.75
C ASN A 356 6.59 -1.16 18.88
N TYR A 357 6.78 -2.34 19.47
CA TYR A 357 6.56 -3.64 18.83
C TYR A 357 5.70 -4.54 19.71
N THR A 358 4.66 -5.14 19.12
CA THR A 358 3.78 -6.11 19.77
C THR A 358 3.63 -7.36 18.90
N ARG A 359 3.47 -8.52 19.54
CA ARG A 359 3.24 -9.79 18.87
C ARG A 359 2.16 -10.59 19.61
N PHE A 360 1.11 -10.95 18.90
CA PHE A 360 0.02 -11.77 19.41
C PHE A 360 -0.01 -13.12 18.68
N ARG A 361 -0.34 -14.19 19.41
CA ARG A 361 -0.52 -15.53 18.84
C ARG A 361 -1.94 -16.02 19.12
N TYR A 362 -2.56 -16.67 18.14
CA TYR A 362 -3.93 -17.17 18.21
C TYR A 362 -4.03 -18.60 17.70
N ILE A 363 -4.94 -19.40 18.27
CA ILE A 363 -5.20 -20.79 17.88
C ILE A 363 -6.69 -21.03 17.68
N LEU A 364 -7.05 -22.11 16.98
CA LEU A 364 -8.44 -22.55 16.86
C LEU A 364 -8.93 -23.15 18.18
N GLY A 365 -10.11 -22.73 18.64
CA GLY A 365 -10.76 -23.20 19.86
C GLY A 365 -11.60 -22.11 20.50
N GLU A 366 -12.58 -22.48 21.34
CA GLU A 366 -13.40 -21.52 22.08
C GLU A 366 -12.57 -20.85 23.18
N ALA A 367 -12.60 -19.52 23.24
CA ALA A 367 -12.07 -18.78 24.37
C ALA A 367 -13.01 -18.97 25.57
N THR A 368 -12.52 -19.54 26.67
CA THR A 368 -13.28 -19.58 27.93
C THR A 368 -13.23 -18.21 28.59
N GLU A 369 -14.37 -17.69 29.05
CA GLU A 369 -14.53 -16.36 29.68
C GLU A 369 -13.54 -16.09 30.84
N SER A 370 -12.94 -17.13 31.41
CA SER A 370 -11.95 -17.05 32.50
C SER A 370 -10.51 -16.70 32.08
N GLU A 371 -10.24 -16.45 30.80
CA GLU A 371 -8.88 -16.16 30.29
C GLU A 371 -8.72 -14.75 29.69
N HIS A 372 -9.70 -13.85 29.88
CA HIS A 372 -9.63 -12.46 29.42
C HIS A 372 -8.65 -11.56 30.20
N ASP A 373 -8.06 -12.04 31.29
CA ASP A 373 -6.96 -11.36 31.98
C ASP A 373 -5.64 -11.60 31.21
N SER A 374 -5.52 -10.99 30.04
CA SER A 374 -4.24 -10.97 29.33
C SER A 374 -3.32 -9.94 29.96
N GLU A 375 -2.13 -10.38 30.41
CA GLU A 375 -1.02 -9.62 31.01
C GLU A 375 -0.39 -8.56 30.06
N TYR A 376 -1.08 -8.14 29.00
CA TYR A 376 -0.62 -7.12 28.05
C TYR A 376 -1.02 -5.73 28.56
N GLU A 377 -0.04 -4.87 28.75
CA GLU A 377 -0.28 -3.44 28.95
C GLU A 377 -0.93 -2.88 27.67
N ASP A 378 -2.21 -2.54 27.76
CA ASP A 378 -3.03 -1.96 26.69
C ASP A 378 -2.32 -0.77 26.01
N ASP A 379 -1.54 -0.01 26.79
CA ASP A 379 -0.76 1.15 26.38
C ASP A 379 0.22 0.91 25.21
N LYS A 380 0.59 -0.34 24.91
CA LYS A 380 1.52 -0.67 23.80
C LYS A 380 0.80 -1.03 22.49
N ILE A 381 -0.49 -1.33 22.53
CA ILE A 381 -1.23 -1.79 21.35
C ILE A 381 -1.60 -0.59 20.47
N SER A 382 -1.01 -0.51 19.27
CA SER A 382 -1.28 0.60 18.37
C SER A 382 -2.62 0.48 17.63
N LEU A 383 -2.98 -0.74 17.22
CA LEU A 383 -4.25 -1.04 16.57
C LEU A 383 -4.92 -2.22 17.25
N PRO A 384 -6.20 -2.09 17.69
CA PRO A 384 -6.94 -3.23 18.19
C PRO A 384 -7.30 -4.17 17.04
N PHE A 385 -7.22 -5.48 17.32
CA PHE A 385 -7.58 -6.53 16.37
C PHE A 385 -8.64 -7.46 16.95
N LEU A 386 -9.62 -7.78 16.14
CA LEU A 386 -10.54 -8.89 16.36
C LEU A 386 -10.14 -10.04 15.43
N VAL A 387 -9.85 -11.22 16.00
CA VAL A 387 -9.44 -12.41 15.25
C VAL A 387 -10.50 -13.50 15.39
N THR A 388 -11.07 -13.93 14.26
CA THR A 388 -12.13 -14.93 14.20
C THR A 388 -11.83 -16.04 13.20
N ASP A 389 -12.56 -17.14 13.27
CA ASP A 389 -12.61 -18.12 12.20
C ASP A 389 -13.54 -17.61 11.08
N ILE A 390 -13.68 -18.38 10.00
CA ILE A 390 -14.57 -18.02 8.88
C ILE A 390 -16.07 -18.09 9.21
N LYS A 391 -16.43 -18.67 10.36
CA LYS A 391 -17.82 -18.73 10.87
C LYS A 391 -18.13 -17.55 11.79
N GLY A 392 -17.12 -16.78 12.20
CA GLY A 392 -17.23 -15.64 13.11
C GLY A 392 -16.93 -15.98 14.58
N ASN A 393 -16.47 -17.19 14.90
CA ASN A 393 -16.09 -17.53 16.27
C ASN A 393 -14.72 -16.93 16.60
N HIS A 394 -14.58 -16.32 17.78
CA HIS A 394 -13.30 -15.77 18.24
C HIS A 394 -12.22 -16.85 18.36
N LEU A 395 -11.00 -16.54 17.92
CA LEU A 395 -9.86 -17.42 18.17
C LEU A 395 -9.34 -17.21 19.58
N LYS A 396 -8.88 -18.31 20.19
CA LYS A 396 -8.27 -18.28 21.51
C LYS A 396 -6.86 -17.64 21.43
N PRO A 397 -6.58 -16.58 22.22
CA PRO A 397 -5.23 -16.04 22.33
C PRO A 397 -4.30 -17.02 23.05
N LEU A 398 -3.04 -17.06 22.63
CA LEU A 398 -2.00 -17.90 23.21
C LEU A 398 -0.98 -17.00 23.92
N SER A 399 -0.69 -17.31 25.19
CA SER A 399 0.34 -16.59 25.96
C SER A 399 1.71 -16.70 25.28
N GLU A 400 2.46 -15.59 25.21
CA GLU A 400 3.78 -15.54 24.58
C GLU A 400 4.79 -16.52 25.21
N LYS A 401 4.65 -16.80 26.53
CA LYS A 401 5.53 -17.71 27.29
C LYS A 401 5.20 -19.20 27.08
N SER A 402 4.09 -19.52 26.43
CA SER A 402 3.65 -20.92 26.26
C SER A 402 4.30 -21.56 25.02
N SER A 403 4.86 -22.76 25.20
CA SER A 403 5.36 -23.59 24.11
C SER A 403 4.19 -24.37 23.50
N PHE A 404 3.67 -23.87 22.38
CA PHE A 404 2.61 -24.53 21.64
C PHE A 404 3.17 -25.24 20.40
N GLN A 405 2.88 -26.53 20.26
CA GLN A 405 3.41 -27.36 19.17
C GLN A 405 2.45 -27.49 17.98
N GLY A 406 1.27 -26.86 18.01
CA GLY A 406 0.28 -26.89 16.93
C GLY A 406 0.33 -25.69 15.98
N GLN A 407 -0.61 -25.65 15.03
CA GLN A 407 -0.78 -24.48 14.14
C GLN A 407 -1.26 -23.26 14.92
N HIS A 408 -0.62 -22.11 14.69
CA HIS A 408 -1.03 -20.85 15.30
C HIS A 408 -0.88 -19.70 14.31
N LEU A 409 -1.70 -18.67 14.49
CA LEU A 409 -1.66 -17.40 13.77
C LEU A 409 -0.81 -16.42 14.58
N SER A 410 0.16 -15.77 13.95
CA SER A 410 0.96 -14.68 14.51
C SER A 410 0.51 -13.37 13.90
N VAL A 411 0.25 -12.37 14.75
CA VAL A 411 -0.07 -10.99 14.38
C VAL A 411 0.98 -10.09 15.02
N GLU A 412 1.84 -9.48 14.20
CA GLU A 412 2.89 -8.57 14.65
C GLU A 412 2.51 -7.12 14.30
N GLN A 413 2.75 -6.18 15.20
CA GLN A 413 2.67 -4.74 14.93
C GLN A 413 4.01 -4.08 15.24
N LEU A 414 4.51 -3.29 14.31
CA LEU A 414 5.62 -2.38 14.53
C LEU A 414 5.17 -0.97 14.17
N THR A 415 5.34 -0.03 15.09
CA THR A 415 4.78 1.33 14.95
C THR A 415 5.88 2.38 14.90
N LEU A 416 5.77 3.29 13.92
CA LEU A 416 6.61 4.47 13.78
C LEU A 416 5.78 5.72 14.08
N ASP A 417 6.04 6.38 15.21
CA ASP A 417 5.40 7.62 15.60
C ASP A 417 5.92 8.81 14.76
N PHE A 418 5.02 9.54 14.11
CA PHE A 418 5.42 10.61 13.19
C PHE A 418 5.97 11.83 13.92
N GLU A 419 5.40 12.22 15.07
CA GLU A 419 5.86 13.39 15.80
C GLU A 419 7.26 13.18 16.38
N TYR A 420 7.53 11.98 16.89
CA TYR A 420 8.87 11.58 17.31
C TYR A 420 9.86 11.71 16.16
N VAL A 421 9.56 11.10 15.00
CA VAL A 421 10.42 11.18 13.80
C VAL A 421 10.65 12.63 13.37
N ILE A 422 9.59 13.44 13.27
CA ILE A 422 9.69 14.84 12.86
C ILE A 422 10.61 15.61 13.82
N ASN A 423 10.41 15.48 15.12
CA ASN A 423 11.20 16.18 16.13
C ASN A 423 12.67 15.76 16.11
N GLU A 424 12.96 14.46 16.00
CA GLU A 424 14.33 13.95 15.91
C GLU A 424 15.05 14.44 14.65
N VAL A 425 14.39 14.37 13.49
CA VAL A 425 14.97 14.83 12.21
C VAL A 425 15.24 16.34 12.26
N ILE A 426 14.32 17.13 12.81
CA ILE A 426 14.53 18.58 12.94
C ILE A 426 15.69 18.86 13.89
N ARG A 427 15.76 18.18 15.04
CA ARG A 427 16.81 18.43 16.05
C ARG A 427 18.20 18.07 15.56
N HIS A 428 18.32 16.97 14.81
CA HIS A 428 19.62 16.39 14.46
C HIS A 428 20.10 16.72 13.04
N ASP A 429 19.20 16.88 12.08
CA ASP A 429 19.56 16.94 10.65
C ASP A 429 19.14 18.23 9.94
N ALA A 430 18.18 19.00 10.48
CA ALA A 430 17.72 20.23 9.81
C ALA A 430 18.69 21.41 10.01
N SER A 431 19.17 21.98 8.90
CA SER A 431 20.01 23.19 8.88
C SER A 431 19.32 24.42 9.49
N TRP A 432 17.99 24.44 9.46
CA TRP A 432 17.12 25.48 10.00
C TRP A 432 16.56 25.16 11.40
N SER A 433 17.09 24.14 12.09
CA SER A 433 16.62 23.71 13.42
C SER A 433 16.57 24.84 14.46
N GLN A 434 17.53 25.76 14.43
CA GLN A 434 17.57 26.92 15.35
C GLN A 434 16.48 27.96 15.07
N GLN A 435 15.86 27.92 13.89
CA GLN A 435 14.74 28.80 13.52
C GLN A 435 13.39 28.20 13.88
N PHE A 436 13.32 26.87 14.07
CA PHE A 436 12.08 26.13 14.29
C PHE A 436 11.41 26.51 15.61
N CYS A 437 10.08 26.63 15.61
CA CYS A 437 9.28 26.86 16.80
C CYS A 437 8.40 25.65 17.13
N SER A 438 7.53 25.28 16.18
CA SER A 438 6.60 24.16 16.30
C SER A 438 6.11 23.77 14.90
N PHE A 439 5.53 22.58 14.75
CA PHE A 439 4.75 22.23 13.57
C PHE A 439 3.26 22.24 13.90
N SER A 440 2.42 22.53 12.92
CA SER A 440 0.96 22.60 13.08
C SER A 440 0.25 21.39 12.53
N ASP A 441 0.78 20.80 11.45
CA ASP A 441 0.10 19.73 10.71
C ASP A 441 1.10 19.02 9.77
N TYR A 442 0.84 17.77 9.41
CA TYR A 442 1.71 16.93 8.59
C TYR A 442 0.97 15.90 7.73
N ASP A 443 1.55 15.54 6.58
CA ASP A 443 1.00 14.54 5.65
C ASP A 443 2.09 13.56 5.20
N ILE A 444 1.88 12.26 5.46
CA ILE A 444 2.86 11.22 5.18
C ILE A 444 2.47 10.43 3.94
N VAL A 445 3.41 10.33 3.00
CA VAL A 445 3.26 9.58 1.74
C VAL A 445 4.39 8.56 1.62
N ILE A 446 4.05 7.30 1.39
CA ILE A 446 5.03 6.25 1.09
C ILE A 446 5.55 6.49 -0.33
N LEU A 447 6.86 6.62 -0.48
CA LEU A 447 7.53 6.78 -1.78
C LEU A 447 7.99 5.44 -2.36
N GLU A 448 8.43 4.52 -1.50
CA GLU A 448 8.87 3.19 -1.91
C GLU A 448 8.82 2.23 -0.72
N MET A 449 8.64 0.95 -1.00
CA MET A 449 8.83 -0.13 -0.05
C MET A 449 9.66 -1.24 -0.70
N CYS A 450 10.86 -1.47 -0.15
CA CYS A 450 11.76 -2.51 -0.60
C CYS A 450 11.51 -3.80 0.21
N PRO A 451 10.84 -4.81 -0.35
CA PRO A 451 10.49 -6.01 0.40
C PRO A 451 11.70 -6.87 0.77
N GLU A 452 12.77 -6.83 -0.04
CA GLU A 452 13.98 -7.64 0.15
C GLU A 452 14.84 -7.12 1.31
N THR A 453 14.98 -5.79 1.43
CA THR A 453 15.72 -5.16 2.54
C THR A 453 14.82 -4.76 3.70
N SER A 454 13.51 -4.99 3.60
CA SER A 454 12.49 -4.56 4.58
C SER A 454 12.57 -3.07 4.94
N LYS A 455 12.87 -2.21 3.96
CA LYS A 455 12.95 -0.75 4.16
C LYS A 455 11.78 -0.03 3.53
N VAL A 456 11.17 0.88 4.27
CA VAL A 456 10.08 1.75 3.84
C VAL A 456 10.62 3.17 3.71
N ILE A 457 10.49 3.77 2.52
CA ILE A 457 10.85 5.16 2.30
C ILE A 457 9.57 5.99 2.33
N ILE A 458 9.52 6.93 3.26
CA ILE A 458 8.40 7.86 3.41
C ILE A 458 8.86 9.30 3.17
N ASN A 459 7.92 10.13 2.71
CA ASN A 459 8.02 11.58 2.68
C ASN A 459 7.02 12.14 3.69
N ILE A 460 7.45 13.11 4.47
CA ILE A 460 6.66 13.80 5.50
C ILE A 460 6.56 15.25 5.06
N GLY A 461 5.40 15.65 4.54
CA GLY A 461 5.09 17.05 4.28
C GLY A 461 4.74 17.72 5.60
N LEU A 462 5.32 18.89 5.87
CA LEU A 462 5.22 19.53 7.18
C LEU A 462 4.82 20.99 7.04
N LEU A 463 3.78 21.40 7.75
CA LEU A 463 3.44 22.80 8.00
C LEU A 463 3.98 23.20 9.37
N LEU A 464 4.79 24.26 9.41
CA LEU A 464 5.49 24.66 10.64
C LEU A 464 5.64 26.16 10.80
N LEU A 465 5.90 26.58 12.03
CA LEU A 465 6.29 27.94 12.40
C LEU A 465 7.81 27.99 12.61
N ALA A 466 8.44 28.98 11.99
CA ALA A 466 9.86 29.26 12.18
C ALA A 466 10.15 30.77 12.12
N PHE A 467 11.22 31.21 12.78
CA PHE A 467 11.74 32.56 12.63
C PHE A 467 12.38 32.75 11.25
N THR A 468 12.26 33.95 10.68
CA THR A 468 13.03 34.31 9.49
C THR A 468 14.52 34.37 9.82
N ALA A 469 15.37 33.95 8.89
CA ALA A 469 16.81 34.06 9.04
C ALA A 469 17.25 35.49 9.45
N PRO A 470 18.24 35.63 10.35
CA PRO A 470 18.60 36.90 11.00
C PRO A 470 19.15 38.00 10.07
N GLN A 471 19.19 37.74 8.76
CA GLN A 471 19.71 38.64 7.72
C GLN A 471 18.68 39.70 7.28
N TYR A 472 17.42 39.58 7.69
CA TYR A 472 16.35 40.51 7.33
C TYR A 472 16.04 41.45 8.50
N GLU A 473 16.34 42.74 8.34
CA GLU A 473 15.94 43.79 9.29
C GLU A 473 14.41 43.94 9.30
N GLY A 474 13.79 43.56 10.42
CA GLY A 474 12.35 43.63 10.62
C GLY A 474 11.92 42.98 11.93
N GLN A 475 10.66 43.17 12.32
CA GLN A 475 10.10 42.58 13.53
C GLN A 475 10.16 41.04 13.44
N LEU A 476 10.95 40.41 14.32
CA LEU A 476 11.18 38.96 14.38
C LEU A 476 9.91 38.22 14.82
N ARG A 477 8.96 38.07 13.91
CA ARG A 477 7.76 37.24 14.12
C ARG A 477 7.93 35.91 13.39
N PRO A 478 7.66 34.77 14.05
CA PRO A 478 7.57 33.49 13.37
C PRO A 478 6.56 33.57 12.22
N LYS A 479 6.90 32.92 11.11
CA LYS A 479 6.02 32.79 9.95
C LYS A 479 5.73 31.32 9.70
N THR A 480 4.65 31.05 8.97
CA THR A 480 4.29 29.70 8.54
C THR A 480 5.09 29.30 7.29
N TYR A 481 5.70 28.13 7.35
CA TYR A 481 6.45 27.52 6.27
C TYR A 481 5.93 26.12 5.96
N HIS A 482 6.19 25.68 4.74
CA HIS A 482 6.05 24.30 4.31
C HIS A 482 7.45 23.74 3.99
N THR A 483 7.69 22.49 4.39
CA THR A 483 8.88 21.71 4.01
C THR A 483 8.52 20.23 3.84
N SER A 484 9.49 19.41 3.42
CA SER A 484 9.35 17.96 3.35
C SER A 484 10.57 17.24 3.91
N LEU A 485 10.35 16.22 4.74
CA LEU A 485 11.38 15.35 5.29
C LEU A 485 11.28 13.96 4.64
N LYS A 486 12.39 13.40 4.16
CA LYS A 486 12.43 12.03 3.64
C LYS A 486 13.17 11.13 4.62
N VAL A 487 12.54 10.02 4.97
CA VAL A 487 13.02 9.09 6.00
C VAL A 487 12.94 7.66 5.46
N ALA A 488 13.96 6.85 5.77
CA ALA A 488 13.96 5.40 5.56
C ALA A 488 13.75 4.70 6.90
N TRP A 489 12.70 3.90 7.01
CA TRP A 489 12.37 3.08 8.17
C TRP A 489 12.68 1.61 7.88
N ASP A 490 13.46 0.98 8.76
CA ASP A 490 13.85 -0.42 8.66
C ASP A 490 12.93 -1.29 9.54
N LEU A 491 12.12 -2.13 8.91
CA LEU A 491 11.15 -2.96 9.63
C LEU A 491 11.79 -4.07 10.47
N HIS A 492 13.07 -4.40 10.22
CA HIS A 492 13.78 -5.44 10.95
C HIS A 492 14.35 -4.94 12.27
N THR A 493 14.85 -3.70 12.26
CA THR A 493 15.48 -3.07 13.43
C THR A 493 14.58 -2.05 14.13
N GLY A 494 13.46 -1.64 13.51
CA GLY A 494 12.61 -0.57 14.00
C GLY A 494 13.19 0.84 13.84
N ILE A 495 14.47 0.95 13.46
CA ILE A 495 15.19 2.21 13.37
C ILE A 495 14.82 2.96 12.09
N PHE A 496 14.71 4.28 12.18
CA PHE A 496 14.62 5.15 11.02
C PHE A 496 15.92 5.94 10.79
N SER A 497 16.13 6.39 9.55
CA SER A 497 17.27 7.20 9.15
C SER A 497 16.84 8.32 8.20
N THR A 498 17.41 9.50 8.39
CA THR A 498 17.14 10.66 7.54
C THR A 498 17.80 10.51 6.18
N LEU A 499 17.02 10.64 5.12
CA LEU A 499 17.52 10.61 3.73
C LEU A 499 17.70 12.01 3.15
N SER A 500 16.80 12.94 3.49
CA SER A 500 16.82 14.31 2.98
C SER A 500 15.92 15.21 3.80
N VAL A 501 16.41 16.42 4.11
CA VAL A 501 15.63 17.50 4.72
C VAL A 501 15.42 18.59 3.66
N GLY A 502 14.19 19.04 3.49
CA GLY A 502 13.85 20.13 2.58
C GLY A 502 14.10 21.52 3.18
N GLU A 503 14.31 22.50 2.31
CA GLU A 503 14.35 23.92 2.68
C GLU A 503 12.96 24.45 3.06
N LEU A 504 12.93 25.52 3.86
CA LEU A 504 11.69 26.18 4.28
C LEU A 504 11.11 27.05 3.15
N THR A 505 9.86 26.80 2.78
CA THR A 505 9.12 27.62 1.79
C THR A 505 7.99 28.37 2.49
N GLU A 506 8.02 29.71 2.48
CA GLU A 506 7.01 30.54 3.17
C GLU A 506 5.62 30.35 2.56
N VAL A 507 4.61 30.08 3.40
CA VAL A 507 3.22 29.92 2.99
C VAL A 507 2.55 31.29 2.95
N LYS A 508 2.37 31.86 1.75
CA LYS A 508 1.82 33.22 1.57
C LYS A 508 0.38 33.18 1.08
N GLY A 509 -0.58 33.22 1.99
CA GLY A 509 -2.01 33.28 1.67
C GLY A 509 -2.59 32.04 0.98
N GLN A 510 -1.81 30.95 0.91
CA GLN A 510 -2.26 29.66 0.40
C GLN A 510 -3.12 28.95 1.45
N THR A 511 -4.19 28.27 1.02
CA THR A 511 -4.97 27.40 1.91
C THR A 511 -4.19 26.13 2.23
N SER A 512 -4.42 25.52 3.40
CA SER A 512 -3.83 24.23 3.78
C SER A 512 -4.06 23.16 2.71
N GLY A 513 -5.28 23.07 2.16
CA GLY A 513 -5.60 22.15 1.07
C GLY A 513 -4.77 22.35 -0.20
N SER A 514 -4.44 23.60 -0.55
CA SER A 514 -3.57 23.88 -1.71
C SER A 514 -2.11 23.47 -1.45
N VAL A 515 -1.63 23.64 -0.22
CA VAL A 515 -0.29 23.19 0.21
C VAL A 515 -0.21 21.66 0.12
N TRP A 516 -1.18 20.95 0.72
CA TRP A 516 -1.22 19.49 0.70
C TRP A 516 -1.40 18.91 -0.70
N SER A 517 -2.23 19.54 -1.54
CA SER A 517 -2.35 19.15 -2.95
C SER A 517 -1.03 19.30 -3.71
N SER A 518 -0.31 20.41 -3.51
CA SER A 518 0.99 20.64 -4.15
C SER A 518 2.04 19.64 -3.68
N TYR A 519 2.11 19.40 -2.36
CA TYR A 519 2.97 18.40 -1.75
C TYR A 519 2.72 16.99 -2.33
N ARG A 520 1.47 16.54 -2.35
CA ARG A 520 1.11 15.21 -2.90
C ARG A 520 1.43 15.09 -4.38
N LYS A 521 1.28 16.16 -5.16
CA LYS A 521 1.68 16.19 -6.57
C LYS A 521 3.19 15.97 -6.72
N ASN A 522 4.01 16.61 -5.88
CA ASN A 522 5.46 16.40 -5.89
C ASN A 522 5.84 14.96 -5.51
N CYS A 523 5.12 14.34 -4.57
CA CYS A 523 5.30 12.92 -4.25
C CYS A 523 4.97 12.01 -5.45
N VAL A 524 3.88 12.30 -6.17
CA VAL A 524 3.53 11.59 -7.41
C VAL A 524 4.62 11.74 -8.45
N ASP A 525 5.09 12.97 -8.70
CA ASP A 525 6.12 13.22 -9.70
C ASP A 525 7.43 12.49 -9.35
N THR A 526 7.76 12.40 -8.06
CA THR A 526 8.89 11.61 -7.56
C THR A 526 8.69 10.12 -7.86
N VAL A 527 7.57 9.53 -7.43
CA VAL A 527 7.26 8.11 -7.69
C VAL A 527 7.29 7.81 -9.19
N MET A 528 6.70 8.68 -10.02
CA MET A 528 6.65 8.52 -11.47
C MET A 528 8.04 8.60 -12.12
N LYS A 529 8.90 9.50 -11.63
CA LYS A 529 10.27 9.66 -12.12
C LYS A 529 11.13 8.43 -11.87
N TRP A 530 10.93 7.76 -10.73
CA TRP A 530 11.73 6.61 -10.30
C TRP A 530 11.06 5.25 -10.54
N LEU A 531 9.91 5.22 -11.24
CA LEU A 531 9.14 4.00 -11.45
C LEU A 531 9.87 2.98 -12.33
N VAL A 532 10.18 1.82 -11.78
CA VAL A 532 10.71 0.66 -12.53
C VAL A 532 9.60 -0.36 -12.77
N PRO A 533 9.35 -0.80 -14.02
CA PRO A 533 8.32 -1.81 -14.30
C PRO A 533 8.59 -3.16 -13.63
N GLU A 534 7.65 -3.62 -12.81
CA GLU A 534 7.74 -4.90 -12.12
C GLU A 534 7.30 -6.10 -12.99
N SER A 535 7.64 -7.30 -12.53
CA SER A 535 7.13 -8.55 -13.12
C SER A 535 5.60 -8.63 -13.01
N SER A 536 4.94 -9.23 -14.00
CA SER A 536 3.49 -9.47 -13.97
C SER A 536 3.05 -10.47 -12.91
N VAL A 537 3.98 -11.10 -12.21
CA VAL A 537 3.69 -12.04 -11.11
C VAL A 537 3.66 -11.32 -9.76
N ARG A 538 4.58 -10.35 -9.55
CA ARG A 538 4.82 -9.69 -8.25
C ARG A 538 3.97 -8.43 -8.01
N TYR A 539 2.95 -8.17 -8.83
CA TYR A 539 2.10 -7.00 -8.60
C TYR A 539 1.09 -7.26 -7.49
N VAL A 540 0.77 -6.22 -6.71
CA VAL A 540 -0.41 -6.20 -5.84
C VAL A 540 -1.65 -6.14 -6.72
N ASN A 541 -2.52 -7.15 -6.64
CA ASN A 541 -3.80 -7.09 -7.34
C ASN A 541 -4.77 -6.27 -6.50
N ARG A 542 -5.47 -5.32 -7.11
CA ARG A 542 -6.46 -4.46 -6.45
C ARG A 542 -7.75 -4.53 -7.25
N MET A 543 -8.80 -5.00 -6.61
CA MET A 543 -10.13 -5.15 -7.19
C MET A 543 -11.09 -4.18 -6.51
N THR A 544 -11.88 -3.47 -7.30
CA THR A 544 -12.86 -2.50 -6.82
C THR A 544 -13.90 -2.24 -7.90
N ASN A 545 -15.15 -2.07 -7.48
CA ASN A 545 -16.25 -1.71 -8.36
C ASN A 545 -17.14 -0.69 -7.64
N GLU A 546 -16.98 0.58 -7.97
CA GLU A 546 -17.65 1.71 -7.31
C GLU A 546 -19.09 1.90 -7.87
N ALA A 547 -19.80 0.81 -8.18
CA ALA A 547 -21.12 0.84 -8.83
C ALA A 547 -22.15 1.64 -8.02
N LEU A 548 -22.18 1.45 -6.70
CA LEU A 548 -23.07 2.16 -5.78
C LEU A 548 -22.70 3.65 -5.63
N HIS A 549 -21.40 3.95 -5.57
CA HIS A 549 -20.90 5.29 -5.26
C HIS A 549 -20.89 6.24 -6.47
N LYS A 550 -20.66 5.70 -7.68
CA LYS A 550 -20.54 6.49 -8.92
C LYS A 550 -21.71 6.31 -9.88
N GLY A 551 -22.68 5.45 -9.54
CA GLY A 551 -23.78 5.07 -10.43
C GLY A 551 -23.33 4.36 -11.71
N CYS A 552 -22.06 3.95 -11.80
CA CYS A 552 -21.47 3.33 -12.98
C CYS A 552 -20.68 2.08 -12.56
N SER A 553 -21.16 0.90 -12.95
CA SER A 553 -20.44 -0.36 -12.75
C SER A 553 -19.26 -0.50 -13.73
N LEU A 554 -18.33 -1.39 -13.40
CA LEU A 554 -17.34 -1.87 -14.36
C LEU A 554 -18.03 -2.46 -15.60
N LYS A 555 -17.37 -2.37 -16.77
CA LYS A 555 -17.86 -2.98 -18.01
C LYS A 555 -17.31 -4.39 -18.25
N VAL A 556 -16.09 -4.65 -17.75
CA VAL A 556 -15.36 -5.89 -18.00
C VAL A 556 -14.51 -6.24 -16.78
N LEU A 557 -14.53 -7.51 -16.38
CA LEU A 557 -13.55 -8.12 -15.50
C LEU A 557 -12.53 -8.88 -16.36
N ALA A 558 -11.26 -8.47 -16.31
CA ALA A 558 -10.25 -8.98 -17.22
C ALA A 558 -9.17 -9.79 -16.50
N ASP A 559 -8.99 -11.04 -16.93
CA ASP A 559 -7.80 -11.83 -16.65
C ASP A 559 -6.76 -11.59 -17.75
N SER A 560 -5.78 -10.75 -17.44
CA SER A 560 -4.75 -10.35 -18.39
C SER A 560 -3.74 -11.45 -18.71
N LEU A 561 -3.57 -12.45 -17.83
CA LEU A 561 -2.60 -13.53 -18.04
C LEU A 561 -3.19 -14.62 -18.93
N ARG A 562 -4.49 -14.92 -18.75
CA ARG A 562 -5.20 -15.94 -19.52
C ARG A 562 -6.02 -15.38 -20.68
N TYR A 563 -5.97 -14.07 -20.90
CA TYR A 563 -6.65 -13.37 -21.98
C TYR A 563 -8.17 -13.63 -21.98
N THR A 564 -8.77 -13.70 -20.79
CA THR A 564 -10.18 -14.01 -20.57
C THR A 564 -10.91 -12.80 -20.02
N TRP A 565 -12.04 -12.45 -20.62
CA TRP A 565 -12.90 -11.36 -20.17
C TRP A 565 -14.27 -11.88 -19.73
N ILE A 566 -14.75 -11.40 -18.59
CA ILE A 566 -16.17 -11.44 -18.23
C ILE A 566 -16.74 -10.07 -18.56
N VAL A 567 -17.74 -10.03 -19.43
CA VAL A 567 -18.49 -8.82 -19.79
C VAL A 567 -19.66 -8.68 -18.84
N LEU A 568 -19.73 -7.53 -18.14
CA LEU A 568 -20.72 -7.28 -17.09
C LEU A 568 -22.05 -6.78 -17.65
#